data_AF-A0AA43ICL0-F1
#
_entry.id   AF-A0AA43ICL0-F1
#
_cell.length_a   1.000
_cell.length_b   1.000
_cell.length_c   1.000
_cell.angle_alpha   90.00
_cell.angle_beta   90.00
_cell.angle_gamma   90.00
#
_symmetry.space_group_name_H-M   'P 1'
#
loop_
_entity.id
_entity.type
_entity.pdbx_description
1 polymer ?
#
loop_
_entity_poly.entity_id
_entity_poly.type
_entity_poly.pdbx_seq_one_letter_code
_entity_poly.pdbx_strand_id
1 'polypeptide(L)' 'MERQGKASTRAKDKYNAANYDQVKLWVKKGDKVRIDAAAKAVDMSRNAFILEAIEEKINREIEEPPQE' A
#
# COMPACT_ATOMS: atom_id res chain seq x y z
N MET A 1 3.23 -28.57 -18.80
CA MET A 1 1.79 -28.28 -18.59
C MET A 1 1.67 -26.85 -18.13
N GLU A 2 1.44 -25.93 -19.07
CA GLU A 2 1.29 -24.50 -18.74
C GLU A 2 0.01 -24.34 -17.93
N ARG A 3 0.13 -24.05 -16.64
CA ARG A 3 -0.99 -23.65 -15.82
C ARG A 3 -1.39 -22.25 -16.25
N GLN A 4 -2.20 -22.13 -17.31
CA GLN A 4 -2.91 -20.88 -17.59
C GLN A 4 -3.64 -20.50 -16.30
N GLY A 5 -3.20 -19.42 -15.66
CA GLY A 5 -3.86 -18.89 -14.47
C GLY A 5 -5.36 -18.78 -14.74
N LYS A 6 -6.19 -19.21 -13.78
CA LYS A 6 -7.66 -19.20 -13.88
C LYS A 6 -8.11 -17.89 -14.50
N ALA A 7 -9.06 -17.92 -15.45
CA ALA A 7 -9.55 -16.71 -16.12
C ALA A 7 -9.99 -15.60 -15.14
N SER A 8 -10.49 -16.01 -13.97
CA SER A 8 -10.81 -15.13 -12.84
C SER A 8 -9.61 -14.31 -12.31
N THR A 9 -8.41 -14.88 -12.32
CA THR A 9 -7.18 -14.20 -11.88
C THR A 9 -6.80 -13.11 -12.89
N ARG A 10 -6.80 -13.44 -14.19
CA ARG A 10 -6.50 -12.47 -15.26
C ARG A 10 -7.44 -11.27 -15.26
N ALA A 11 -8.74 -11.51 -15.04
CA ALA A 11 -9.74 -10.44 -14.96
C ALA A 11 -9.48 -9.50 -13.77
N LYS A 12 -9.15 -10.06 -12.59
CA LYS A 12 -8.81 -9.28 -11.40
C LYS A 12 -7.53 -8.49 -11.58
N ASP A 13 -6.50 -9.10 -12.16
CA ASP A 13 -5.22 -8.44 -12.42
C ASP A 13 -5.39 -7.27 -13.40
N LYS A 14 -6.23 -7.43 -14.44
CA LYS A 14 -6.54 -6.35 -15.39
C LYS A 14 -7.24 -5.17 -14.70
N TYR A 15 -8.22 -5.45 -13.82
CA TYR A 15 -8.89 -4.40 -13.05
C TYR A 15 -7.90 -3.72 -12.09
N ASN A 16 -7.09 -4.49 -11.37
CA ASN A 16 -6.13 -3.94 -10.44
C ASN A 16 -5.12 -3.05 -11.14
N ALA A 17 -4.55 -3.50 -12.26
CA ALA A 17 -3.58 -2.72 -13.04
C ALA A 17 -4.17 -1.46 -13.67
N ALA A 18 -5.50 -1.41 -13.91
CA ALA A 18 -6.15 -0.24 -14.48
C ALA A 18 -6.53 0.82 -13.43
N ASN A 19 -6.68 0.45 -12.16
CA ASN A 19 -7.21 1.33 -11.10
C ASN A 19 -6.23 1.59 -9.96
N TYR A 20 -5.17 0.78 -9.83
CA TYR A 20 -4.25 0.87 -8.71
C TYR A 20 -2.80 0.68 -9.17
N ASP A 21 -1.92 1.55 -8.68
CA ASP A 21 -0.48 1.35 -8.76
C ASP A 21 0.00 0.46 -7.62
N GLN A 22 0.83 -0.55 -7.95
CA GLN A 22 1.40 -1.45 -6.94
C GLN A 22 2.78 -0.96 -6.50
N VAL A 23 2.89 -0.54 -5.23
CA VAL A 23 4.19 -0.24 -4.61
C VAL A 23 4.73 -1.47 -3.88
N LYS A 24 5.88 -1.99 -4.33
CA LYS A 24 6.58 -3.10 -3.64
C LYS A 24 7.61 -2.52 -2.66
N LEU A 25 7.39 -2.75 -1.38
CA LEU A 25 8.27 -2.29 -0.30
C LEU A 25 9.03 -3.45 0.35
N TRP A 26 10.34 -3.31 0.48
CA TRP A 26 11.17 -4.19 1.29
C TRP A 26 11.36 -3.57 2.67
N VAL A 27 10.91 -4.27 3.70
CA VAL A 27 11.12 -3.91 5.11
C VAL A 27 12.13 -4.86 5.74
N LYS A 28 12.84 -4.42 6.79
CA LYS A 28 13.76 -5.33 7.49
C LYS A 28 12.97 -6.47 8.14
N LYS A 29 13.65 -7.61 8.35
CA LYS A 29 13.03 -8.74 9.05
C LYS A 29 12.59 -8.30 10.45
N GLY A 30 11.34 -8.58 10.79
CA GLY A 30 10.72 -8.19 12.07
C GLY A 30 9.89 -6.90 11.99
N ASP A 31 10.20 -5.99 11.08
CA ASP A 31 9.50 -4.69 10.99
C ASP A 31 8.04 -4.85 10.59
N LYS A 32 7.69 -5.89 9.82
CA LYS A 32 6.30 -6.20 9.50
C LYS A 32 5.45 -6.33 10.77
N VAL A 33 5.96 -7.02 11.80
CA VAL A 33 5.23 -7.22 13.07
C VAL A 33 5.05 -5.89 13.79
N ARG A 34 6.07 -5.04 13.77
CA ARG A 34 6.02 -3.69 14.35
C ARG A 34 4.97 -2.82 13.64
N ILE A 35 4.92 -2.87 12.32
CA ILE A 35 3.93 -2.13 11.51
C ILE A 35 2.53 -2.66 11.78
N ASP A 36 2.34 -3.98 11.80
CA ASP A 36 1.04 -4.61 12.09
C ASP A 36 0.55 -4.24 13.49
N ALA A 37 1.44 -4.20 14.49
CA ALA A 37 1.10 -3.79 15.85
C ALA A 37 0.73 -2.31 15.94
N ALA A 38 1.47 -1.42 15.25
CA ALA A 38 1.17 0.00 15.20
C ALA A 38 -0.18 0.28 14.52
N ALA A 39 -0.44 -0.36 13.37
CA ALA A 39 -1.70 -0.24 12.67
C ALA A 39 -2.89 -0.70 13.54
N LYS A 40 -2.72 -1.81 14.27
CA LYS A 40 -3.75 -2.31 15.20
C LYS A 40 -3.99 -1.36 16.37
N ALA A 41 -2.97 -0.67 16.86
CA ALA A 41 -3.13 0.29 17.96
C ALA A 41 -4.01 1.50 17.57
N VAL A 42 -4.08 1.82 16.27
CA VAL A 42 -4.93 2.90 15.73
C VAL A 42 -6.15 2.38 14.98
N ASP A 43 -6.49 1.08 15.13
CA ASP A 43 -7.62 0.40 14.46
C ASP A 43 -7.63 0.51 12.93
N MET A 44 -6.44 0.58 12.32
CA MET A 44 -6.28 0.67 10.87
C MET A 44 -5.76 -0.63 10.27
N SER A 45 -6.08 -0.86 9.00
CA SER A 45 -5.37 -1.88 8.23
C SER A 45 -3.91 -1.47 8.04
N ARG A 46 -3.00 -2.45 7.98
CA ARG A 46 -1.58 -2.18 7.67
C ARG A 46 -1.41 -1.36 6.40
N ASN A 47 -2.24 -1.57 5.37
CA ASN A 47 -2.16 -0.80 4.14
C ASN A 47 -2.54 0.67 4.36
N ALA A 48 -3.68 0.92 5.02
CA ALA A 48 -4.12 2.27 5.35
C ALA A 48 -3.07 3.00 6.21
N PHE A 49 -2.53 2.33 7.22
CA PHE A 49 -1.48 2.88 8.08
C PHE A 49 -0.21 3.26 7.30
N ILE A 50 0.23 2.44 6.35
CA ILE A 50 1.40 2.76 5.52
C ILE A 50 1.11 3.93 4.58
N LEU A 51 -0.08 3.99 3.98
CA LEU A 51 -0.47 5.09 3.09
C LEU A 51 -0.55 6.42 3.85
N GLU A 52 -1.20 6.45 5.02
CA GLU A 52 -1.30 7.65 5.85
C GLU A 52 0.08 8.14 6.30
N ALA A 53 1.00 7.23 6.67
CA ALA A 53 2.36 7.61 7.02
C ALA A 53 3.15 8.19 5.83
N ILE A 54 2.86 7.74 4.60
CA ILE A 54 3.46 8.32 3.37
C ILE A 54 2.86 9.71 3.12
N GLU A 55 1.54 9.87 3.21
CA GLU A 55 0.86 11.16 3.03
C GLU A 55 1.31 12.19 4.07
N GLU A 56 1.39 11.80 5.35
CA GLU A 56 1.90 12.67 6.42
C GLU A 56 3.35 13.10 6.13
N LYS A 57 4.20 12.17 5.67
CA LYS A 57 5.59 12.49 5.31
C LYS A 57 5.65 13.42 4.10
N ILE A 58 4.81 13.22 3.08
CA ILE A 58 4.70 14.12 1.93
C ILE A 58 4.30 15.52 2.43
N ASN A 59 3.20 15.63 3.17
CA ASN A 59 2.68 16.92 3.64
C ASN A 59 3.66 17.67 4.56
N ARG A 60 4.45 16.94 5.37
CA ARG A 60 5.43 17.56 6.27
C ARG A 60 6.68 18.06 5.56
N GLU A 61 7.17 17.32 4.57
CA GLU A 61 8.46 17.63 3.91
C GLU A 61 8.28 18.44 2.62
N ILE A 62 7.12 18.27 1.99
CA ILE A 62 6.63 19.02 0.85
C ILE A 62 5.49 19.87 1.41
N GLU A 63 5.83 20.99 2.06
CA GLU A 63 4.86 22.09 2.19
C GLU A 63 4.51 22.50 0.75
N GLU A 64 3.46 21.93 0.17
CA GLU A 64 2.85 22.60 -0.96
C GLU A 64 2.18 23.87 -0.41
N PRO A 65 2.61 25.08 -0.83
CA PRO A 65 1.83 26.28 -0.54
C PRO A 65 0.41 26.06 -1.07
N PRO A 66 -0.61 26.68 -0.43
CA PRO A 66 -2.01 26.44 -0.76
C PRO A 66 -2.22 26.48 -2.27
N GLN A 67 -2.67 25.36 -2.82
CA GLN A 67 -3.08 25.29 -4.22
C GLN A 67 -4.32 26.19 -4.37
N GLU A 68 -4.13 27.32 -5.05
CA GLU A 68 -5.17 28.29 -5.44
C GLU A 68 -6.05 27.75 -6.57
#